data_AF-A0A1G2YGJ8-F1
#
_entry.id   AF-A0A1G2YGJ8-F1
#
_cell.length_a   1.000
_cell.length_b   1.000
_cell.length_c   1.000
_cell.angle_alpha   90.00
_cell.angle_beta   90.00
_cell.angle_gamma   90.00
#
_symmetry.space_group_name_H-M   'P 1'
#
loop_
_entity.id
_entity.type
_entity.pdbx_description
1 polymer ?
#
loop_
_entity_poly.entity_id
_entity_poly.type
_entity_poly.pdbx_seq_one_letter_code
_entity_poly.pdbx_strand_id
1 'polypeptide(L)'
;MLHYTDRKNRIHIITLDPVLARDVYDRLIDYPGPKDAQIILPAEGRQTITPEDILKSARDTTDSRILIIDVRTQTKPKLQRAYSDIVRFNRPDLNHYCFTVLIGDGPASFLFESKGINAFQAYLADLRLDYSPAVFFANPFLYYTQQELLDLAMYHDNALPEKIPQRLEKFFKPGIPVKTIYDFFRAPGESDEKSKKRLGKLKDIYLKIIMQDFPNDVERLKTALSKQGCDFPGETLKLHTYPFYFEEWISDLLKSAASAKI
;
A
#
# COMPACT_ATOMS: atom_id res chain seq x y z
N MET A 1 3.46 -12.40 -27.75
CA MET A 1 3.92 -11.63 -26.56
C MET A 1 4.73 -12.60 -25.72
N LEU A 2 5.95 -12.24 -25.27
CA LEU A 2 6.73 -13.17 -24.43
C LEU A 2 6.12 -13.17 -23.02
N HIS A 3 5.52 -14.30 -22.65
CA HIS A 3 5.14 -14.60 -21.26
C HIS A 3 6.36 -15.13 -20.51
N TYR A 4 6.50 -14.80 -19.23
CA TYR A 4 7.55 -15.36 -18.39
C TYR A 4 7.05 -16.65 -17.76
N THR A 5 7.37 -17.79 -18.38
CA THR A 5 6.84 -19.11 -18.00
C THR A 5 7.45 -19.70 -16.73
N ASP A 6 8.56 -19.13 -16.23
CA ASP A 6 9.29 -19.62 -15.05
C ASP A 6 9.37 -18.57 -13.93
N ARG A 7 8.23 -17.95 -13.61
CA ARG A 7 8.14 -17.02 -12.48
C ARG A 7 8.31 -17.76 -11.16
N LYS A 8 9.29 -17.30 -10.39
CA LYS A 8 9.64 -17.81 -9.06
C LYS A 8 8.62 -17.35 -8.03
N ASN A 9 8.56 -18.06 -6.92
CA ASN A 9 7.73 -17.66 -5.79
C ASN A 9 8.36 -16.46 -5.04
N ARG A 10 8.32 -15.29 -5.68
CA ARG A 10 8.95 -14.05 -5.21
C ARG A 10 7.94 -12.92 -5.08
N ILE A 11 8.14 -12.12 -4.04
CA ILE A 11 7.40 -10.88 -3.77
C ILE A 11 8.42 -9.74 -3.78
N HIS A 12 8.30 -8.83 -4.73
CA HIS A 12 9.13 -7.62 -4.78
C HIS A 12 8.42 -6.47 -4.07
N ILE A 13 9.10 -5.85 -3.10
CA ILE A 13 8.65 -4.61 -2.45
C ILE A 13 9.36 -3.44 -3.14
N ILE A 14 8.57 -2.51 -3.68
CA ILE A 14 9.04 -1.42 -4.53
C ILE A 14 8.58 -0.09 -3.91
N THR A 15 9.48 0.52 -3.14
CA THR A 15 9.25 1.79 -2.43
C THR A 15 10.57 2.49 -2.15
N LEU A 16 10.54 3.82 -2.01
CA LEU A 16 11.65 4.62 -1.48
C LEU A 16 11.64 4.69 0.06
N ASP A 17 10.59 4.18 0.71
CA ASP A 17 10.38 4.33 2.14
C ASP A 17 10.83 3.10 2.91
N PRO A 18 11.91 3.20 3.70
CA PRO A 18 12.41 2.08 4.48
C PRO A 18 11.43 1.67 5.60
N VAL A 19 10.57 2.57 6.10
CA VAL A 19 9.55 2.26 7.11
C VAL A 19 8.46 1.39 6.50
N LEU A 20 7.93 1.78 5.34
CA LEU A 20 6.94 0.97 4.62
C LEU A 20 7.55 -0.36 4.18
N ALA A 21 8.76 -0.36 3.62
CA ALA A 21 9.44 -1.57 3.20
C ALA A 21 9.58 -2.58 4.35
N ARG A 22 9.99 -2.08 5.53
CA ARG A 22 10.16 -2.93 6.71
C ARG A 22 8.84 -3.44 7.26
N ASP A 23 7.82 -2.58 7.37
CA ASP A 23 6.50 -3.00 7.88
C ASP A 23 5.88 -4.07 6.98
N VAL A 24 5.91 -3.88 5.64
CA VAL A 24 5.43 -4.89 4.68
C VAL A 24 6.22 -6.19 4.81
N TYR A 25 7.56 -6.11 4.84
CA TYR A 25 8.41 -7.30 4.98
C TYR A 25 8.11 -8.09 6.25
N ASP A 26 8.07 -7.41 7.39
CA ASP A 26 7.83 -8.05 8.69
C ASP A 26 6.44 -8.71 8.75
N ARG A 27 5.41 -8.03 8.23
CA ARG A 27 4.05 -8.59 8.13
C ARG A 27 4.02 -9.89 7.34
N LEU A 28 4.70 -9.91 6.20
CA LEU A 28 4.70 -11.07 5.32
C LEU A 28 5.48 -12.23 5.93
N ILE A 29 6.60 -12.00 6.61
CA ILE A 29 7.34 -13.07 7.29
C ILE A 29 6.56 -13.63 8.49
N ASP A 30 5.90 -12.78 9.25
CA ASP A 30 5.13 -13.18 10.43
C ASP A 30 3.84 -13.93 10.03
N TYR A 31 3.36 -13.74 8.80
CA TYR A 31 2.13 -14.36 8.32
C TYR A 31 2.38 -15.75 7.70
N PRO A 32 1.60 -16.80 8.07
CA PRO A 32 1.82 -18.15 7.56
C PRO A 32 1.63 -18.35 6.05
N GLY A 33 0.82 -17.51 5.40
CA GLY A 33 0.44 -17.68 3.98
C GLY A 33 1.60 -17.63 2.98
N PRO A 34 2.46 -16.60 3.00
CA PRO A 34 3.59 -16.44 2.08
C PRO A 34 4.89 -17.12 2.58
N LYS A 35 4.84 -18.10 3.50
CA LYS A 35 6.04 -18.68 4.14
C LYS A 35 7.12 -19.21 3.17
N ASP A 36 6.71 -19.70 2.00
CA ASP A 36 7.63 -20.22 0.97
C ASP A 36 8.00 -19.18 -0.10
N ALA A 37 7.53 -17.93 0.04
CA ALA A 37 7.82 -16.87 -0.89
C ALA A 37 9.09 -16.12 -0.47
N GLN A 38 10.01 -15.94 -1.42
CA GLN A 38 11.18 -15.10 -1.22
C GLN A 38 10.77 -13.63 -1.33
N ILE A 39 10.88 -12.88 -0.23
CA ILE A 39 10.56 -11.45 -0.20
C ILE A 39 11.83 -10.66 -0.54
N ILE A 40 11.75 -9.82 -1.57
CA ILE A 40 12.85 -8.98 -2.03
C ILE A 40 12.60 -7.54 -1.57
N LEU A 41 13.50 -7.06 -0.71
CA LEU A 41 13.52 -5.68 -0.23
C LEU A 41 14.18 -4.74 -1.24
N PRO A 42 13.76 -3.48 -1.32
CA PRO A 42 14.44 -2.47 -2.12
C PRO A 42 15.86 -2.24 -1.62
N ALA A 43 16.78 -1.93 -2.53
CA ALA A 43 18.19 -1.63 -2.21
C ALA A 43 18.87 -2.67 -1.30
N GLU A 44 18.48 -3.95 -1.42
CA GLU A 44 18.97 -5.06 -0.59
C GLU A 44 18.73 -4.87 0.92
N GLY A 45 17.67 -4.11 1.28
CA GLY A 45 17.31 -3.85 2.68
C GLY A 45 18.13 -2.75 3.36
N ARG A 46 18.88 -1.95 2.59
CA ARG A 46 19.55 -0.75 3.13
C ARG A 46 18.53 0.28 3.62
N GLN A 47 18.94 1.08 4.61
CA GLN A 47 18.11 2.16 5.16
C GLN A 47 17.88 3.29 4.15
N THR A 48 18.89 3.60 3.34
CA THR A 48 18.78 4.60 2.28
C THR A 48 18.47 3.90 0.97
N ILE A 49 17.35 4.26 0.36
CA ILE A 49 16.88 3.71 -0.91
C ILE A 49 16.84 4.85 -1.91
N THR A 50 17.50 4.68 -3.05
CA THR A 50 17.53 5.68 -4.14
C THR A 50 16.66 5.26 -5.32
N PRO A 51 16.21 6.21 -6.16
CA PRO A 51 15.51 5.87 -7.41
C PRO A 51 16.31 4.93 -8.31
N GLU A 52 17.64 5.09 -8.36
CA GLU A 52 18.56 4.25 -9.12
C GLU A 52 18.57 2.80 -8.61
N ASP A 53 18.47 2.58 -7.29
CA ASP A 53 18.38 1.23 -6.72
C ASP A 53 17.14 0.51 -7.24
N ILE A 54 15.99 1.19 -7.27
CA ILE A 54 14.72 0.64 -7.78
C ILE A 54 14.76 0.44 -9.29
N LEU A 55 15.39 1.37 -10.02
CA LEU A 55 15.53 1.25 -11.47
C LEU A 55 16.38 0.04 -11.86
N LYS A 56 17.47 -0.24 -11.12
CA LYS A 56 18.33 -1.40 -11.37
C LYS A 56 17.60 -2.73 -11.16
N SER A 57 16.72 -2.81 -10.15
CA SER A 57 15.94 -4.02 -9.88
C SER A 57 14.72 -4.19 -10.81
N ALA A 58 14.43 -3.23 -11.70
CA ALA A 58 13.23 -3.26 -12.53
C ALA A 58 13.15 -4.52 -13.40
N ARG A 59 14.27 -4.99 -13.96
CA ARG A 59 14.30 -6.24 -14.75
C ARG A 59 14.10 -7.47 -13.89
N ASP A 60 14.61 -7.48 -12.65
CA ASP A 60 14.49 -8.63 -11.76
C ASP A 60 13.03 -8.92 -11.38
N THR A 61 12.14 -7.92 -11.50
CA THR A 61 10.70 -8.10 -11.26
C THR A 61 10.03 -9.08 -12.23
N THR A 62 10.63 -9.39 -13.40
CA THR A 62 10.03 -10.30 -14.39
C THR A 62 9.94 -11.74 -13.90
N ASP A 63 10.71 -12.12 -12.88
CA ASP A 63 10.62 -13.45 -12.28
C ASP A 63 9.73 -13.50 -11.02
N SER A 64 9.10 -12.38 -10.65
CA SER A 64 8.29 -12.28 -9.43
C SER A 64 6.81 -12.53 -9.68
N ARG A 65 6.13 -13.16 -8.71
CA ARG A 65 4.68 -13.40 -8.76
C ARG A 65 3.88 -12.24 -8.20
N ILE A 66 4.45 -11.47 -7.28
CA ILE A 66 3.79 -10.30 -6.70
C ILE A 66 4.74 -9.11 -6.71
N LEU A 67 4.21 -7.96 -7.11
CA LEU A 67 4.87 -6.65 -7.05
C LEU A 67 4.06 -5.77 -6.11
N ILE A 68 4.65 -5.37 -4.98
CA ILE A 68 4.04 -4.42 -4.03
C ILE A 68 4.63 -3.04 -4.33
N ILE A 69 3.82 -2.15 -4.90
CA ILE A 69 4.26 -0.84 -5.41
C ILE A 69 3.69 0.28 -4.55
N ASP A 70 4.59 1.15 -4.08
CA ASP A 70 4.25 2.37 -3.34
C ASP A 70 3.86 3.51 -4.30
N VAL A 71 2.57 3.78 -4.42
CA VAL A 71 2.04 4.82 -5.31
C VAL A 71 1.75 6.14 -4.58
N ARG A 72 2.32 6.35 -3.39
CA ARG A 72 2.13 7.59 -2.64
C ARG A 72 2.65 8.81 -3.40
N THR A 73 2.03 9.96 -3.14
CA THR A 73 2.34 11.24 -3.81
C THR A 73 3.83 11.60 -3.76
N GLN A 74 4.54 11.29 -2.66
CA GLN A 74 5.96 11.61 -2.49
C GLN A 74 6.91 10.63 -3.22
N THR A 75 6.45 9.39 -3.46
CA THR A 75 7.24 8.33 -4.09
C THR A 75 7.00 8.28 -5.60
N LYS A 76 5.73 8.37 -6.03
CA LYS A 76 5.30 8.14 -7.43
C LYS A 76 6.09 8.98 -8.45
N PRO A 77 6.27 10.31 -8.29
CA PRO A 77 7.02 11.11 -9.26
C PRO A 77 8.49 10.72 -9.35
N LYS A 78 9.13 10.42 -8.21
CA LYS A 78 10.55 10.05 -8.13
C LYS A 78 10.83 8.69 -8.78
N LEU A 79 9.86 7.78 -8.75
CA LEU A 79 9.98 6.43 -9.30
C LEU A 79 9.28 6.23 -10.65
N GLN A 80 8.75 7.29 -11.29
CA GLN A 80 7.96 7.18 -12.52
C GLN A 80 8.65 6.36 -13.62
N ARG A 81 9.97 6.57 -13.81
CA ARG A 81 10.76 5.80 -14.79
C ARG A 81 10.82 4.31 -14.44
N ALA A 82 11.18 3.99 -13.20
CA ALA A 82 11.27 2.61 -12.74
C ALA A 82 9.90 1.91 -12.81
N TYR A 83 8.83 2.61 -12.40
CA TYR A 83 7.45 2.11 -12.47
C TYR A 83 7.02 1.81 -13.90
N SER A 84 7.32 2.71 -14.84
CA SER A 84 7.02 2.51 -16.25
C SER A 84 7.75 1.29 -16.81
N ASP A 85 9.03 1.10 -16.45
CA ASP A 85 9.82 -0.05 -16.87
C ASP A 85 9.28 -1.37 -16.27
N ILE A 86 9.02 -1.39 -14.97
CA ILE A 86 8.47 -2.57 -14.25
C ILE A 86 7.12 -2.98 -14.86
N VAL A 87 6.20 -2.04 -15.05
CA VAL A 87 4.90 -2.32 -15.67
C VAL A 87 5.10 -2.81 -17.09
N ARG A 88 5.94 -2.16 -17.90
CA ARG A 88 6.20 -2.56 -19.29
C ARG A 88 6.75 -3.99 -19.36
N PHE A 89 7.71 -4.33 -18.51
CA PHE A 89 8.30 -5.67 -18.50
C PHE A 89 7.28 -6.73 -18.09
N ASN A 90 6.39 -6.44 -17.12
CA ASN A 90 5.45 -7.45 -16.61
C ASN A 90 4.09 -7.47 -17.32
N ARG A 91 3.77 -6.46 -18.14
CA ARG A 91 2.45 -6.27 -18.79
C ARG A 91 1.85 -7.55 -19.40
N PRO A 92 2.60 -8.43 -20.10
CA PRO A 92 2.03 -9.66 -20.65
C PRO A 92 1.43 -10.61 -19.60
N ASP A 93 1.90 -10.55 -18.36
CA ASP A 93 1.58 -11.53 -17.30
C ASP A 93 0.75 -10.94 -16.16
N LEU A 94 0.49 -9.62 -16.18
CA LEU A 94 -0.25 -8.95 -15.13
C LEU A 94 -1.67 -9.54 -14.99
N ASN A 95 -2.06 -9.75 -13.74
CA ASN A 95 -3.31 -10.39 -13.31
C ASN A 95 -3.50 -11.85 -13.74
N HIS A 96 -2.42 -12.52 -14.17
CA HIS A 96 -2.42 -13.94 -14.51
C HIS A 96 -1.31 -14.69 -13.77
N TYR A 97 -0.05 -14.40 -14.12
CA TYR A 97 1.14 -15.02 -13.50
C TYR A 97 1.89 -14.05 -12.58
N CYS A 98 1.61 -12.76 -12.69
CA CYS A 98 2.15 -11.69 -11.87
C CYS A 98 1.02 -10.76 -11.41
N PHE A 99 0.98 -10.43 -10.12
CA PHE A 99 -0.02 -9.52 -9.57
C PHE A 99 0.63 -8.28 -8.99
N THR A 100 0.03 -7.13 -9.27
CA THR A 100 0.46 -5.86 -8.68
C THR A 100 -0.47 -5.51 -7.50
N VAL A 101 0.13 -5.21 -6.36
CA VAL A 101 -0.53 -4.70 -5.15
C VAL A 101 -0.05 -3.28 -4.93
N LEU A 102 -0.98 -2.34 -4.81
CA LEU A 102 -0.65 -0.93 -4.62
C LEU A 102 -0.88 -0.51 -3.17
N ILE A 103 0.06 0.27 -2.62
CA ILE A 103 -0.12 0.98 -1.35
C ILE A 103 0.02 2.47 -1.64
N GLY A 104 -0.98 3.27 -1.25
CA GLY A 104 -1.01 4.71 -1.54
C GLY A 104 -1.62 5.55 -0.42
N ASP A 105 -1.54 6.87 -0.59
CA ASP A 105 -2.13 7.91 0.25
C ASP A 105 -3.46 8.44 -0.32
N GLY A 106 -4.02 7.77 -1.33
CA GLY A 106 -5.31 8.16 -1.91
C GLY A 106 -5.27 9.52 -2.62
N PRO A 107 -6.43 10.02 -3.09
CA PRO A 107 -6.47 11.30 -3.80
C PRO A 107 -6.34 12.48 -2.84
N ALA A 108 -5.52 13.47 -3.20
CA ALA A 108 -5.32 14.69 -2.40
C ALA A 108 -6.63 15.44 -2.08
N SER A 109 -7.63 15.35 -2.97
CA SER A 109 -8.95 15.96 -2.78
C SER A 109 -9.91 15.16 -1.90
N PHE A 110 -9.50 14.00 -1.37
CA PHE A 110 -10.34 13.16 -0.52
C PHE A 110 -10.85 13.90 0.72
N LEU A 111 -10.00 14.75 1.31
CA LEU A 111 -10.34 15.53 2.50
C LEU A 111 -11.16 16.80 2.20
N PHE A 112 -11.55 17.04 0.94
CA PHE A 112 -12.41 18.17 0.60
C PHE A 112 -13.87 17.81 0.75
N GLU A 113 -14.64 18.62 1.49
CA GLU A 113 -16.08 18.41 1.70
C GLU A 113 -16.86 18.26 0.38
N SER A 114 -16.43 18.98 -0.68
CA SER A 114 -17.08 18.97 -1.99
C SER A 114 -16.82 17.70 -2.82
N LYS A 115 -15.80 16.89 -2.48
CA LYS A 115 -15.48 15.65 -3.21
C LYS A 115 -15.63 14.41 -2.34
N GLY A 116 -15.12 14.46 -1.12
CA GLY A 116 -15.14 13.36 -0.15
C GLY A 116 -14.66 12.05 -0.78
N ILE A 117 -15.36 10.98 -0.46
CA ILE A 117 -15.04 9.64 -0.96
C ILE A 117 -15.08 9.53 -2.48
N ASN A 118 -15.89 10.32 -3.19
CA ASN A 118 -16.05 10.19 -4.64
C ASN A 118 -14.77 10.57 -5.42
N ALA A 119 -13.83 11.27 -4.77
CA ALA A 119 -12.49 11.49 -5.33
C ALA A 119 -11.75 10.18 -5.67
N PHE A 120 -12.07 9.08 -5.01
CA PHE A 120 -11.44 7.78 -5.27
C PHE A 120 -11.81 7.19 -6.62
N GLN A 121 -12.97 7.52 -7.21
CA GLN A 121 -13.38 6.91 -8.47
C GLN A 121 -12.37 7.20 -9.59
N ALA A 122 -12.08 8.49 -9.84
CA ALA A 122 -11.09 8.89 -10.85
C ALA A 122 -9.68 8.41 -10.48
N TYR A 123 -9.32 8.48 -9.20
CA TYR A 123 -8.01 8.05 -8.71
C TYR A 123 -7.76 6.56 -8.94
N LEU A 124 -8.74 5.70 -8.65
CA LEU A 124 -8.64 4.26 -8.87
C LEU A 124 -8.64 3.92 -10.36
N ALA A 125 -9.36 4.69 -11.19
CA ALA A 125 -9.31 4.56 -12.65
C ALA A 125 -7.89 4.79 -13.19
N ASP A 126 -7.24 5.87 -12.76
CA ASP A 126 -5.87 6.20 -13.16
C ASP A 126 -4.90 5.10 -12.75
N LEU A 127 -4.96 4.65 -11.49
CA LEU A 127 -4.14 3.54 -11.01
C LEU A 127 -4.37 2.25 -11.79
N ARG A 128 -5.61 1.96 -12.17
CA ARG A 128 -5.96 0.79 -12.97
C ARG A 128 -5.30 0.82 -14.35
N LEU A 129 -5.31 1.97 -15.00
CA LEU A 129 -4.68 2.16 -16.31
C LEU A 129 -3.16 2.10 -16.24
N ASP A 130 -2.57 2.73 -15.22
CA ASP A 130 -1.13 2.85 -15.05
C ASP A 130 -0.48 1.51 -14.64
N TYR A 131 -1.11 0.78 -13.73
CA TYR A 131 -0.47 -0.35 -13.02
C TYR A 131 -1.17 -1.69 -13.19
N SER A 132 -2.41 -1.72 -13.70
CA SER A 132 -3.24 -2.94 -13.76
C SER A 132 -3.25 -3.74 -12.43
N PRO A 133 -3.52 -3.11 -11.29
CA PRO A 133 -3.38 -3.72 -9.99
C PRO A 133 -4.50 -4.73 -9.71
N ALA A 134 -4.16 -5.76 -8.94
CA ALA A 134 -5.11 -6.72 -8.40
C ALA A 134 -5.85 -6.16 -7.19
N VAL A 135 -5.15 -5.36 -6.38
CA VAL A 135 -5.70 -4.76 -5.14
C VAL A 135 -4.98 -3.44 -4.84
N PHE A 136 -5.75 -2.49 -4.30
CA PHE A 136 -5.25 -1.21 -3.81
C PHE A 136 -5.55 -1.04 -2.32
N PHE A 137 -4.53 -0.65 -1.57
CA PHE A 137 -4.61 -0.29 -0.16
C PHE A 137 -4.28 1.19 0.02
N ALA A 138 -5.21 1.94 0.57
CA ALA A 138 -4.92 3.27 1.07
C ALA A 138 -4.42 3.23 2.51
N ASN A 139 -3.52 4.15 2.84
CA ASN A 139 -2.90 4.27 4.15
C ASN A 139 -3.40 5.53 4.86
N PRO A 140 -4.35 5.43 5.80
CA PRO A 140 -5.00 6.59 6.40
C PRO A 140 -4.06 7.50 7.17
N PHE A 141 -2.94 6.97 7.66
CA PHE A 141 -1.89 7.75 8.33
C PHE A 141 -1.15 8.71 7.42
N LEU A 142 -1.41 8.66 6.12
CA LEU A 142 -0.71 9.46 5.11
C LEU A 142 -1.67 10.37 4.34
N TYR A 143 -2.91 10.50 4.79
CA TYR A 143 -3.89 11.45 4.25
C TYR A 143 -3.62 12.85 4.80
N TYR A 144 -2.68 13.55 4.16
CA TYR A 144 -2.37 14.95 4.43
C TYR A 144 -3.32 15.86 3.65
N THR A 145 -3.71 16.96 4.28
CA THR A 145 -4.39 18.08 3.61
C THR A 145 -3.45 18.74 2.61
N GLN A 146 -4.01 19.53 1.67
CA GLN A 146 -3.18 20.29 0.74
C GLN A 146 -2.22 21.24 1.45
N GLN A 147 -2.64 21.85 2.56
CA GLN A 147 -1.76 22.72 3.35
C GLN A 147 -0.57 21.93 3.92
N GLU A 148 -0.83 20.78 4.54
CA GLU A 148 0.24 19.92 5.07
C GLU A 148 1.18 19.42 3.96
N LEU A 149 0.66 19.11 2.76
CA LEU A 149 1.48 18.74 1.61
C LEU A 149 2.33 19.91 1.10
N LEU A 150 1.79 21.14 1.07
CA LEU A 150 2.53 22.33 0.69
C LEU A 150 3.65 22.62 1.68
N ASP A 151 3.38 22.48 2.98
CA ASP A 151 4.38 22.66 4.02
C ASP A 151 5.52 21.63 3.89
N LEU A 152 5.18 20.35 3.61
CA LEU A 152 6.17 19.31 3.30
C LEU A 152 6.99 19.63 2.05
N ALA A 153 6.36 20.13 0.99
CA ALA A 153 7.05 20.47 -0.25
C ALA A 153 8.00 21.67 -0.08
N MET A 154 7.58 22.69 0.66
CA MET A 154 8.33 23.93 0.85
C MET A 154 9.48 23.79 1.87
N TYR A 155 9.25 23.06 2.96
CA TYR A 155 10.16 23.06 4.11
C TYR A 155 10.91 21.74 4.31
N HIS A 156 10.49 20.68 3.64
CA HIS A 156 11.05 19.34 3.83
C HIS A 156 11.53 18.68 2.54
N ASP A 157 11.73 19.43 1.46
CA ASP A 157 12.25 18.93 0.16
C ASP A 157 11.51 17.67 -0.34
N ASN A 158 10.18 17.63 -0.14
CA ASN A 158 9.36 16.46 -0.43
C ASN A 158 9.90 15.15 0.19
N ALA A 159 10.50 15.23 1.39
CA ALA A 159 10.87 14.08 2.18
C ALA A 159 9.63 13.23 2.48
N LEU A 160 9.86 11.93 2.66
CA LEU A 160 8.81 11.03 3.10
C LEU A 160 8.36 11.45 4.49
N PRO A 161 7.05 11.62 4.73
CA PRO A 161 6.60 12.14 5.99
C PRO A 161 6.74 11.07 7.08
N GLU A 162 7.52 11.40 8.12
CA GLU A 162 7.78 10.51 9.25
C GLU A 162 6.72 10.60 10.34
N LYS A 163 5.85 11.61 10.28
CA LYS A 163 4.81 11.91 11.26
C LYS A 163 3.44 11.84 10.61
N ILE A 164 2.44 11.47 11.40
CA ILE A 164 1.03 11.49 10.97
C ILE A 164 0.55 12.94 10.72
N PRO A 165 -0.49 13.12 9.89
CA PRO A 165 -1.20 14.39 9.73
C PRO A 165 -1.63 14.96 11.08
N GLN A 166 -1.55 16.28 11.22
CA GLN A 166 -1.87 17.01 12.45
C GLN A 166 -3.28 16.69 12.95
N ARG A 167 -4.25 16.58 12.02
CA ARG A 167 -5.65 16.24 12.35
C ARG A 167 -5.80 14.87 13.03
N LEU A 168 -4.84 13.96 12.83
CA LEU A 168 -4.83 12.63 13.43
C LEU A 168 -4.16 12.61 14.80
N GLU A 169 -3.35 13.62 15.16
CA GLU A 169 -2.60 13.65 16.42
C GLU A 169 -3.50 13.49 17.66
N LYS A 170 -4.75 13.97 17.62
CA LYS A 170 -5.73 13.80 18.71
C LYS A 170 -6.07 12.32 19.03
N PHE A 171 -5.81 11.40 18.11
CA PHE A 171 -6.01 9.96 18.31
C PHE A 171 -4.74 9.24 18.78
N PHE A 172 -3.61 9.94 18.81
CA PHE A 172 -2.29 9.39 19.10
C PHE A 172 -1.55 10.22 20.15
N LYS A 173 -0.36 9.77 20.54
CA LYS A 173 0.53 10.63 21.33
C LYS A 173 1.13 11.69 20.39
N PRO A 174 1.20 12.97 20.80
CA PRO A 174 1.79 14.02 19.96
C PRO A 174 3.22 13.68 19.51
N GLY A 175 3.53 13.98 18.25
CA GLY A 175 4.87 13.78 17.69
C GLY A 175 5.32 12.33 17.53
N ILE A 176 4.43 11.34 17.67
CA ILE A 176 4.78 9.94 17.49
C ILE A 176 5.14 9.63 16.02
N PRO A 177 6.29 8.99 15.73
CA PRO A 177 6.62 8.59 14.37
C PRO A 177 5.68 7.51 13.83
N VAL A 178 5.42 7.54 12.52
CA VAL A 178 4.60 6.54 11.82
C VAL A 178 5.14 5.13 12.04
N LYS A 179 6.46 4.95 12.03
CA LYS A 179 7.11 3.66 12.36
C LYS A 179 6.67 3.11 13.71
N THR A 180 6.62 3.96 14.74
CA THR A 180 6.22 3.55 16.09
C THR A 180 4.75 3.14 16.13
N ILE A 181 3.89 3.78 15.34
CA ILE A 181 2.49 3.40 15.18
C ILE A 181 2.38 2.01 14.55
N TYR A 182 3.11 1.75 13.45
CA TYR A 182 3.12 0.43 12.81
C TYR A 182 3.63 -0.66 13.74
N ASP A 183 4.78 -0.47 14.37
CA ASP A 183 5.35 -1.44 15.32
C ASP A 183 4.38 -1.72 16.48
N PHE A 184 3.73 -0.68 17.01
CA PHE A 184 2.75 -0.84 18.07
C PHE A 184 1.59 -1.72 17.61
N PHE A 185 0.93 -1.39 16.50
CA PHE A 185 -0.27 -2.13 16.08
C PHE A 185 0.02 -3.50 15.49
N ARG A 186 1.19 -3.69 14.85
CA ARG A 186 1.64 -5.00 14.37
C ARG A 186 1.94 -5.96 15.51
N ALA A 187 2.46 -5.44 16.63
CA ALA A 187 2.80 -6.24 17.82
C ALA A 187 3.84 -7.35 17.54
N PRO A 188 5.06 -6.99 17.07
CA PRO A 188 6.12 -7.95 16.77
C PRO A 188 6.43 -8.88 17.95
N GLY A 189 6.50 -10.19 17.69
CA GLY A 189 6.89 -11.19 18.69
C GLY A 189 5.87 -11.41 19.81
N GLU A 190 4.69 -10.80 19.71
CA GLU A 190 3.60 -10.97 20.67
C GLU A 190 2.67 -12.12 20.25
N SER A 191 1.80 -12.57 21.17
CA SER A 191 0.81 -13.60 20.84
C SER A 191 -0.23 -13.10 19.83
N ASP A 192 -0.75 -14.02 19.02
CA ASP A 192 -1.84 -13.77 18.06
C ASP A 192 -3.02 -13.01 18.69
N GLU A 193 -3.37 -13.34 19.94
CA GLU A 193 -4.45 -12.68 20.67
C GLU A 193 -4.14 -11.19 20.89
N LYS A 194 -2.91 -10.86 21.29
CA LYS A 194 -2.50 -9.48 21.53
C LYS A 194 -2.40 -8.70 20.22
N SER A 195 -1.90 -9.32 19.16
CA SER A 195 -1.86 -8.73 17.80
C SER A 195 -3.26 -8.42 17.29
N LYS A 196 -4.21 -9.38 17.40
CA LYS A 196 -5.63 -9.17 17.06
C LYS A 196 -6.27 -8.08 17.90
N LYS A 197 -5.97 -8.02 19.20
CA LYS A 197 -6.47 -6.98 20.10
C LYS A 197 -5.98 -5.59 19.69
N ARG A 198 -4.70 -5.45 19.33
CA ARG A 198 -4.15 -4.17 18.88
C ARG A 198 -4.71 -3.77 17.51
N LEU A 199 -4.86 -4.71 16.58
CA LEU A 199 -5.51 -4.45 15.29
C LEU A 199 -6.98 -4.03 15.47
N GLY A 200 -7.70 -4.61 16.44
CA GLY A 200 -9.04 -4.17 16.83
C GLY A 200 -9.06 -2.71 17.31
N LYS A 201 -8.10 -2.31 18.15
CA LYS A 201 -7.97 -0.89 18.56
C LYS A 201 -7.68 0.04 17.38
N LEU A 202 -6.86 -0.39 16.43
CA LEU A 202 -6.60 0.39 15.21
C LEU A 202 -7.88 0.58 14.40
N LYS A 203 -8.70 -0.48 14.28
CA LYS A 203 -9.99 -0.44 13.61
C LYS A 203 -10.92 0.58 14.26
N ASP A 204 -10.99 0.58 15.59
CA ASP A 204 -11.81 1.54 16.35
C ASP A 204 -11.36 2.99 16.11
N ILE A 205 -10.05 3.24 16.04
CA ILE A 205 -9.51 4.57 15.71
C ILE A 205 -9.95 4.98 14.30
N TYR A 206 -9.81 4.10 13.31
CA TYR A 206 -10.23 4.41 11.94
C TYR A 206 -11.73 4.65 11.82
N LEU A 207 -12.56 3.90 12.54
CA LEU A 207 -14.00 4.15 12.60
C LEU A 207 -14.31 5.53 13.19
N LYS A 208 -13.61 5.95 14.25
CA LYS A 208 -13.77 7.32 14.81
C LYS A 208 -13.38 8.40 13.80
N ILE A 209 -12.28 8.21 13.06
CA ILE A 209 -11.86 9.13 12.00
C ILE A 209 -12.94 9.21 10.92
N ILE A 210 -13.43 8.07 10.45
CA ILE A 210 -14.49 8.00 9.43
C ILE A 210 -15.76 8.72 9.90
N MET A 211 -16.23 8.45 11.12
CA MET A 211 -17.44 9.09 11.66
C MET A 211 -17.29 10.59 11.81
N GLN A 212 -16.08 11.07 12.11
CA GLN A 212 -15.82 12.50 12.28
C GLN A 212 -15.65 13.23 10.95
N ASP A 213 -14.81 12.70 10.06
CA ASP A 213 -14.39 13.40 8.85
C ASP A 213 -15.35 13.12 7.68
N PHE A 214 -16.11 12.01 7.73
CA PHE A 214 -16.99 11.55 6.65
C PHE A 214 -18.33 11.00 7.18
N PRO A 215 -19.12 11.80 7.93
CA PRO A 215 -20.35 11.33 8.57
C PRO A 215 -21.40 10.79 7.59
N ASN A 216 -21.38 11.26 6.34
CA ASN A 216 -22.33 10.82 5.30
C ASN A 216 -21.90 9.53 4.57
N ASP A 217 -20.65 9.10 4.73
CA ASP A 217 -20.06 7.96 4.00
C ASP A 217 -19.62 6.83 4.94
N VAL A 218 -20.06 6.83 6.20
CA VAL A 218 -19.58 5.91 7.26
C VAL A 218 -19.72 4.45 6.85
N GLU A 219 -20.90 4.02 6.42
CA GLU A 219 -21.14 2.61 6.07
C GLU A 219 -20.30 2.18 4.87
N ARG A 220 -20.10 3.08 3.91
CA ARG A 220 -19.27 2.82 2.72
C ARG A 220 -17.79 2.71 3.10
N LEU A 221 -17.24 3.66 3.86
CA LEU A 221 -15.83 3.60 4.30
C LEU A 221 -15.55 2.46 5.30
N LYS A 222 -16.54 2.04 6.07
CA LYS A 222 -16.43 0.88 6.96
C LYS A 222 -16.15 -0.41 6.19
N THR A 223 -16.68 -0.56 4.96
CA THR A 223 -16.37 -1.70 4.10
C THR A 223 -14.91 -1.72 3.61
N ALA A 224 -14.23 -0.56 3.53
CA ALA A 224 -12.80 -0.52 3.22
C ALA A 224 -11.93 -1.17 4.31
N LEU A 225 -12.46 -1.37 5.52
CA LEU A 225 -11.80 -2.08 6.62
C LEU A 225 -12.05 -3.60 6.58
N SER A 226 -12.79 -4.11 5.58
CA SER A 226 -13.06 -5.54 5.39
C SER A 226 -12.28 -6.11 4.21
N LYS A 227 -12.26 -7.45 4.11
CA LYS A 227 -11.65 -8.17 2.98
C LYS A 227 -12.31 -7.83 1.64
N GLN A 228 -13.60 -7.50 1.65
CA GLN A 228 -14.38 -7.18 0.45
C GLN A 228 -14.01 -5.84 -0.17
N GLY A 229 -13.47 -4.91 0.63
CA GLY A 229 -13.17 -3.56 0.20
C GLY A 229 -14.41 -2.69 -0.07
N CYS A 230 -14.16 -1.41 -0.33
CA CYS A 230 -15.17 -0.43 -0.68
C CYS A 230 -15.24 -0.23 -2.20
N ASP A 231 -16.46 -0.35 -2.73
CA ASP A 231 -16.76 -0.29 -4.16
C ASP A 231 -17.08 1.15 -4.64
N PHE A 232 -16.81 1.38 -5.93
CA PHE A 232 -17.07 2.64 -6.61
C PHE A 232 -17.78 2.39 -7.95
N PRO A 233 -18.86 3.12 -8.28
CA PRO A 233 -19.54 2.96 -9.56
C PRO A 233 -18.57 3.09 -10.75
N GLY A 234 -18.63 2.15 -11.69
CA GLY A 234 -17.80 2.17 -12.89
C GLY A 234 -16.34 1.73 -12.69
N GLU A 235 -15.90 1.45 -11.45
CA GLU A 235 -14.55 0.96 -11.17
C GLU A 235 -14.55 -0.47 -10.66
N THR A 236 -13.61 -1.27 -11.16
CA THR A 236 -13.40 -2.66 -10.72
C THR A 236 -12.40 -2.75 -9.57
N LEU A 237 -11.52 -1.76 -9.44
CA LEU A 237 -10.55 -1.70 -8.37
C LEU A 237 -11.22 -1.16 -7.11
N LYS A 238 -11.09 -1.90 -6.01
CA LYS A 238 -11.72 -1.55 -4.73
C LYS A 238 -10.74 -0.85 -3.80
N LEU A 239 -11.29 0.02 -2.94
CA LEU A 239 -10.54 0.64 -1.86
C LEU A 239 -10.46 -0.30 -0.65
N HIS A 240 -9.24 -0.68 -0.29
CA HIS A 240 -8.96 -1.33 0.99
C HIS A 240 -8.13 -0.40 1.87
N THR A 241 -8.18 -0.62 3.19
CA THR A 241 -7.43 0.16 4.15
C THR A 241 -6.25 -0.64 4.70
N TYR A 242 -5.04 -0.14 4.51
CA TYR A 242 -3.85 -0.72 5.10
C TYR A 242 -3.86 -0.59 6.64
N PRO A 243 -3.51 -1.64 7.42
CA PRO A 243 -3.03 -2.97 6.99
C PRO A 243 -4.10 -4.08 7.03
N PHE A 244 -5.39 -3.75 7.05
CA PHE A 244 -6.45 -4.75 7.24
C PHE A 244 -6.50 -5.73 6.06
N TYR A 245 -6.45 -7.04 6.37
CA TYR A 245 -6.52 -8.12 5.38
C TYR A 245 -5.40 -8.10 4.32
N PHE A 246 -4.34 -7.32 4.54
CA PHE A 246 -3.24 -7.19 3.59
C PHE A 246 -2.54 -8.52 3.35
N GLU A 247 -2.14 -9.20 4.41
CA GLU A 247 -1.40 -10.46 4.36
C GLU A 247 -2.25 -11.60 3.75
N GLU A 248 -3.55 -11.59 4.04
CA GLU A 248 -4.52 -12.50 3.42
C GLU A 248 -4.60 -12.28 1.91
N TRP A 249 -4.68 -11.02 1.44
CA TRP A 249 -4.70 -10.71 0.01
C TRP A 249 -3.44 -11.18 -0.70
N ILE A 250 -2.27 -10.97 -0.11
CA ILE A 250 -1.00 -11.44 -0.67
C ILE A 250 -0.99 -12.97 -0.79
N SER A 251 -1.46 -13.68 0.25
CA SER A 251 -1.59 -15.15 0.23
C SER A 251 -2.52 -15.65 -0.89
N ASP A 252 -3.68 -15.01 -1.08
CA ASP A 252 -4.64 -15.38 -2.11
C ASP A 252 -4.09 -15.14 -3.53
N LEU A 253 -3.37 -14.04 -3.73
CA LEU A 253 -2.73 -13.73 -5.01
C LEU A 253 -1.58 -14.69 -5.33
N LEU A 254 -0.79 -15.10 -4.34
CA LEU A 254 0.24 -16.14 -4.55
C LEU A 254 -0.37 -17.47 -4.99
N LYS A 255 -1.47 -17.89 -4.36
CA LYS A 255 -2.20 -19.11 -4.75
C LYS A 255 -2.76 -18.99 -6.16
N SER A 256 -3.29 -17.82 -6.52
CA SER A 256 -3.82 -17.54 -7.86
C SER A 256 -2.71 -17.60 -8.92
N ALA A 257 -1.55 -17.01 -8.65
CA ALA A 257 -0.39 -17.08 -9.54
C ALA A 257 0.13 -18.52 -9.70
N ALA A 258 0.08 -19.33 -8.65
CA ALA A 258 0.52 -20.71 -8.67
C ALA A 258 -0.44 -21.65 -9.43
N SER A 259 -1.75 -21.35 -9.44
CA SER A 259 -2.77 -22.18 -10.08
C SER A 259 -3.04 -21.82 -11.54
N ALA A 260 -2.53 -20.67 -12.00
CA ALA A 260 -2.62 -20.25 -13.40
C ALA A 260 -1.89 -21.27 -14.30
N LYS A 261 -2.63 -21.89 -15.22
CA LYS A 261 -2.07 -22.82 -16.21
C LYS A 261 -1.36 -22.01 -17.31
N ILE A 262 -0.21 -22.51 -17.78
CA ILE A 262 0.50 -22.00 -18.96
C ILE A 262 -0.23 -22.49 -20.22
#